data_AF-A0A2V7XRL9-F1
#
_entry.id   AF-A0A2V7XRL9-F1
#
_cell.length_a   1.000
_cell.length_b   1.000
_cell.length_c   1.000
_cell.angle_alpha   90.00
_cell.angle_beta   90.00
_cell.angle_gamma   90.00
#
_symmetry.space_group_name_H-M   'P 1'
#
loop_
_entity.id
_entity.type
_entity.pdbx_description
1 polymer ?
#
loop_
_entity_poly.entity_id
_entity_poly.type
_entity_poly.pdbx_seq_one_letter_code
_entity_poly.pdbx_strand_id
1 'polypeptide(L)'
;MKSAARTAVVPESELALAHARFAQVAMWIYVATAGVGIVLLVLTLAADRAHQKEEARERLSLETQVRAHYLARHLHLLVEELTRLGLRSEVDLLDENMAPERSLLRLSHENSAVFNVGVAILDRGATVMWSEPQTFLSGGLPPSLQGLMGTLRRTGMVQIVPGQGGAGTSAPLYVASPIMRGAQFTGALLGAIDLVSGAGLESGQGPQITTALGATDGRVIYPPAPGADVGPLWLRVRGRSGAPFVSEEQISGRSAVVAGASVQGTDFTLLSIVDAATLLGPAQRRLLTRLVSGLTLASVPLVILVVQLRRSLRTFRRSEEDAVRNERLRSLGEAADVIAHEVKNSLNNLRVGLDVVLRGDRARPPRSEGVAAMRREIERLSD
;
A
#
# COMPACT_ATOMS: atom_id res chain seq x y z
N MET A 1 20.74 13.74 -79.57
CA MET A 1 19.94 12.88 -78.68
C MET A 1 19.84 13.55 -77.32
N LYS A 2 18.74 14.28 -77.05
CA LYS A 2 18.44 14.88 -75.74
C LYS A 2 17.29 14.08 -75.15
N SER A 3 17.59 13.30 -74.10
CA SER A 3 16.62 12.57 -73.30
C SER A 3 15.79 13.58 -72.50
N ALA A 4 14.52 13.74 -72.87
CA ALA A 4 13.56 14.52 -72.11
C ALA A 4 13.02 13.62 -71.00
N ALA A 5 13.54 13.79 -69.78
CA ALA A 5 13.01 13.17 -68.58
C ALA A 5 11.58 13.67 -68.34
N ARG A 6 10.61 12.78 -68.58
CA ARG A 6 9.20 12.98 -68.26
C ARG A 6 9.07 12.90 -66.74
N THR A 7 9.06 14.04 -66.06
CA THR A 7 8.74 14.14 -64.63
C THR A 7 7.31 13.66 -64.45
N ALA A 8 7.14 12.43 -63.95
CA ALA A 8 5.84 11.89 -63.60
C ALA A 8 5.29 12.73 -62.43
N VAL A 9 4.26 13.52 -62.70
CA VAL A 9 3.48 14.21 -61.68
C VAL A 9 2.73 13.11 -60.93
N VAL A 10 3.22 12.75 -59.74
CA VAL A 10 2.53 11.83 -58.84
C VAL A 10 1.20 12.51 -58.45
N PRO A 11 0.04 11.87 -58.67
CA PRO A 11 -1.24 12.47 -58.33
C PRO A 11 -1.29 12.73 -56.81
N GLU A 12 -1.70 13.93 -56.41
CA GLU A 12 -1.74 14.40 -55.00
C GLU A 12 -2.49 13.43 -54.07
N SER A 13 -3.40 12.62 -54.61
CA SER A 13 -4.15 11.58 -53.90
C SER A 13 -3.29 10.43 -53.37
N GLU A 14 -2.22 10.03 -54.07
CA GLU A 14 -1.33 8.95 -53.63
C GLU A 14 -0.45 9.37 -52.44
N LEU A 15 0.01 10.64 -52.45
CA LEU A 15 0.76 11.24 -51.35
C LEU A 15 -0.08 11.37 -50.07
N ALA A 16 -1.34 11.81 -50.21
CA ALA A 16 -2.27 11.91 -49.09
C ALA A 16 -2.56 10.54 -48.44
N LEU A 17 -2.73 9.50 -49.25
CA LEU A 17 -3.00 8.14 -48.78
C LEU A 17 -1.77 7.51 -48.10
N ALA A 18 -0.56 7.78 -48.61
CA ALA A 18 0.68 7.38 -47.97
C ALA A 18 0.88 8.05 -46.59
N HIS A 19 0.59 9.35 -46.47
CA HIS A 19 0.64 10.08 -45.19
C HIS A 19 -0.39 9.58 -44.18
N ALA A 20 -1.61 9.25 -44.62
CA ALA A 20 -2.64 8.68 -43.75
C ALA A 20 -2.20 7.31 -43.17
N ARG A 21 -1.64 6.43 -44.00
CA ARG A 21 -1.11 5.13 -43.56
C ARG A 21 0.06 5.29 -42.59
N PHE A 22 0.99 6.19 -42.90
CA PHE A 22 2.12 6.48 -42.00
C PHE A 22 1.64 7.01 -40.65
N ALA A 23 0.70 7.96 -40.63
CA ALA A 23 0.12 8.50 -39.40
C ALA A 23 -0.61 7.41 -38.59
N GLN A 24 -1.34 6.51 -39.25
CA GLN A 24 -2.03 5.40 -38.59
C GLN A 24 -1.06 4.41 -37.94
N VAL A 25 0.01 4.02 -38.65
CA VAL A 25 1.05 3.14 -38.10
C VAL A 25 1.79 3.81 -36.95
N ALA A 26 2.17 5.08 -37.10
CA ALA A 26 2.80 5.85 -36.03
C ALA A 26 1.90 5.92 -34.78
N MET A 27 0.60 6.19 -34.97
CA MET A 27 -0.38 6.20 -33.88
C MET A 27 -0.47 4.84 -33.18
N TRP A 28 -0.52 3.74 -33.93
CA TRP A 28 -0.54 2.39 -33.35
C TRP A 28 0.73 2.07 -32.55
N ILE A 29 1.90 2.47 -33.04
CA ILE A 29 3.17 2.30 -32.32
C ILE A 29 3.15 3.08 -31.01
N TYR A 30 2.67 4.33 -31.01
CA TYR A 30 2.53 5.13 -29.79
C TYR A 30 1.56 4.52 -28.80
N VAL A 31 0.39 4.06 -29.26
CA VAL A 31 -0.62 3.40 -28.40
C VAL A 31 -0.07 2.10 -27.81
N ALA A 32 0.59 1.27 -28.62
CA ALA A 32 1.21 0.03 -28.15
C ALA A 32 2.30 0.32 -27.12
N THR A 33 3.18 1.29 -27.39
CA THR A 33 4.26 1.69 -26.46
C THR A 33 3.70 2.23 -25.15
N ALA A 34 2.66 3.06 -25.21
CA ALA A 34 1.97 3.57 -24.01
C ALA A 34 1.33 2.42 -23.21
N GLY A 35 0.68 1.47 -23.90
CA GLY A 35 0.11 0.27 -23.29
C GLY A 35 1.16 -0.56 -22.55
N VAL A 36 2.31 -0.82 -23.18
CA VAL A 36 3.44 -1.53 -22.56
C VAL A 36 3.95 -0.76 -21.34
N GLY A 37 4.09 0.56 -21.43
CA GLY A 37 4.52 1.40 -20.30
C GLY A 37 3.55 1.34 -19.11
N ILE A 38 2.24 1.36 -19.35
CA ILE A 38 1.22 1.23 -18.30
C ILE A 38 1.29 -0.15 -17.66
N VAL A 39 1.40 -1.22 -18.45
CA VAL A 39 1.51 -2.60 -17.94
C VAL A 39 2.76 -2.75 -17.06
N LEU A 40 3.91 -2.26 -17.52
CA LEU A 40 5.15 -2.26 -16.74
C LEU A 40 5.01 -1.45 -15.43
N LEU A 41 4.36 -0.29 -15.48
CA LEU A 41 4.09 0.52 -14.29
C LEU A 41 3.21 -0.25 -13.29
N VAL A 42 2.14 -0.90 -13.74
CA VAL A 42 1.26 -1.68 -12.87
C VAL A 42 2.00 -2.87 -12.25
N LEU A 43 2.78 -3.61 -13.05
CA LEU A 43 3.57 -4.75 -12.57
C LEU A 43 4.61 -4.33 -11.53
N THR A 44 5.36 -3.25 -11.79
CA THR A 44 6.37 -2.73 -10.85
C THR A 44 5.74 -2.25 -9.54
N LEU A 45 4.59 -1.58 -9.62
CA LEU A 45 3.84 -1.13 -8.44
C LEU A 45 3.24 -2.30 -7.64
N ALA A 46 2.79 -3.36 -8.32
CA ALA A 46 2.30 -4.57 -7.66
C ALA A 46 3.43 -5.30 -6.93
N ALA A 47 4.62 -5.40 -7.55
CA ALA A 47 5.81 -5.97 -6.92
C ALA A 47 6.28 -5.15 -5.72
N ASP A 48 6.34 -3.82 -5.83
CA ASP A 48 6.69 -2.91 -4.74
C ASP A 48 5.70 -3.03 -3.56
N ARG A 49 4.39 -3.14 -3.84
CA ARG A 49 3.39 -3.39 -2.79
C ARG A 49 3.61 -4.71 -2.07
N ALA A 50 3.91 -5.79 -2.81
CA ALA A 50 4.17 -7.10 -2.22
C ALA A 50 5.42 -7.05 -1.32
N HIS A 51 6.48 -6.40 -1.81
CA HIS A 51 7.73 -6.23 -1.07
C HIS A 51 7.53 -5.41 0.22
N GLN A 52 6.84 -4.27 0.15
CA GLN A 52 6.57 -3.44 1.34
C GLN A 52 5.71 -4.16 2.39
N LYS A 53 4.78 -5.02 1.96
CA LYS A 53 4.00 -5.84 2.89
C LYS A 53 4.87 -6.86 3.61
N GLU A 54 5.79 -7.49 2.88
CA GLU A 54 6.70 -8.47 3.46
C GLU A 54 7.69 -7.81 4.41
N GLU A 55 8.29 -6.69 4.02
CA GLU A 55 9.19 -5.90 4.86
C GLU A 55 8.49 -5.44 6.16
N ALA A 56 7.24 -5.00 6.08
CA ALA A 56 6.46 -4.60 7.25
C ALA A 56 6.17 -5.80 8.20
N ARG A 57 5.91 -6.98 7.65
CA ARG A 57 5.70 -8.22 8.42
C ARG A 57 6.99 -8.70 9.07
N GLU A 58 8.09 -8.69 8.33
CA GLU A 58 9.41 -9.05 8.82
C GLU A 58 9.84 -8.12 9.95
N ARG A 59 9.69 -6.80 9.76
CA ARG A 59 9.96 -5.81 10.81
C ARG A 59 9.14 -6.05 12.07
N LEU A 60 7.83 -6.34 11.92
CA LEU A 60 6.98 -6.67 13.06
C LEU A 60 7.46 -7.95 13.76
N SER A 61 7.82 -8.99 13.01
CA SER A 61 8.37 -10.23 13.57
C SER A 61 9.65 -9.99 14.37
N LEU A 62 10.61 -9.25 13.78
CA LEU A 62 11.87 -8.91 14.43
C LEU A 62 11.64 -8.11 15.71
N GLU A 63 10.74 -7.13 15.67
CA GLU A 63 10.38 -6.35 16.85
C GLU A 63 9.76 -7.24 17.94
N THR A 64 8.86 -8.16 17.59
CA THR A 64 8.30 -9.13 18.54
C THR A 64 9.37 -10.04 19.13
N GLN A 65 10.32 -10.52 18.32
CA GLN A 65 11.43 -11.35 18.79
C GLN A 65 12.34 -10.58 19.76
N VAL A 66 12.69 -9.33 19.45
CA VAL A 66 13.49 -8.47 20.34
C VAL A 66 12.76 -8.24 21.66
N ARG A 67 11.45 -7.96 21.64
CA ARG A 67 10.64 -7.80 22.86
C ARG A 67 10.57 -9.09 23.67
N ALA A 68 10.38 -10.24 23.01
CA ALA A 68 10.38 -11.54 23.69
C ALA A 68 11.73 -11.86 24.33
N HIS A 69 12.83 -11.50 23.66
CA HIS A 69 14.18 -11.64 24.20
C HIS A 69 14.43 -10.71 25.39
N TYR A 70 13.99 -9.45 25.32
CA TYR A 70 14.07 -8.51 26.44
C TYR A 70 13.29 -9.03 27.65
N LEU A 71 12.05 -9.49 27.44
CA LEU A 71 11.24 -10.10 28.49
C LEU A 71 11.93 -11.33 29.08
N ALA A 72 12.47 -12.22 28.25
CA ALA A 72 13.20 -13.39 28.71
C ALA A 72 14.40 -13.01 29.59
N ARG A 73 15.18 -12.01 29.15
CA ARG A 73 16.31 -11.48 29.93
C ARG A 73 15.87 -10.86 31.25
N HIS A 74 14.78 -10.11 31.25
CA HIS A 74 14.23 -9.52 32.47
C HIS A 74 13.77 -10.61 33.45
N LEU A 75 13.04 -11.62 32.98
CA LEU A 75 12.64 -12.79 33.77
C LEU A 75 13.85 -13.58 34.28
N HIS A 76 14.92 -13.67 33.50
CA HIS A 76 16.15 -14.32 33.94
C HIS A 76 16.81 -13.56 35.09
N LEU A 77 16.91 -12.23 35.02
CA LEU A 77 17.43 -11.40 36.11
C LEU A 77 16.59 -11.54 37.39
N LEU A 78 15.26 -11.60 37.24
CA LEU A 78 14.33 -11.86 38.34
C LEU A 78 14.60 -13.21 39.02
N VAL A 79 14.81 -14.24 38.20
CA VAL A 79 15.15 -15.60 38.65
C VAL A 79 16.49 -15.61 39.38
N GLU A 80 17.53 -14.98 38.82
CA GLU A 80 18.85 -14.88 39.44
C GLU A 80 18.80 -14.15 40.78
N GLU A 81 18.06 -13.04 40.85
CA GLU A 81 17.91 -12.26 42.09
C GLU A 81 17.23 -13.10 43.18
N LEU A 82 16.13 -13.77 42.86
CA LEU A 82 15.40 -14.60 43.81
C LEU A 82 16.22 -15.81 44.26
N THR A 83 16.96 -16.43 43.34
CA THR A 83 17.87 -17.54 43.64
C THR A 83 18.98 -17.07 44.56
N ARG A 84 19.59 -15.92 44.27
CA ARG A 84 20.64 -15.32 45.09
C ARG A 84 20.15 -15.03 46.51
N LEU A 85 18.92 -14.52 46.65
CA LEU A 85 18.31 -14.31 47.97
C LEU A 85 18.11 -15.63 48.73
N GLY A 86 17.66 -16.68 48.05
CA GLY A 86 17.42 -18.00 48.67
C GLY A 86 18.69 -18.75 49.07
N LEU A 87 19.83 -18.42 48.45
CA LEU A 87 21.13 -19.03 48.76
C LEU A 87 21.89 -18.28 49.87
N ARG A 88 21.39 -17.14 50.36
CA ARG A 88 22.04 -16.41 51.44
C ARG A 88 22.08 -17.24 52.72
N SER A 89 23.22 -17.24 53.39
CA SER A 89 23.43 -17.94 54.65
C SER A 89 22.40 -17.56 55.72
N GLU A 90 21.98 -16.29 55.69
CA GLU A 90 21.04 -15.64 56.59
C GLU A 90 19.58 -16.07 56.39
N VAL A 91 19.28 -16.88 55.37
CA VAL A 91 17.93 -17.46 55.19
C VAL A 91 17.94 -18.88 55.74
N ASP A 92 17.47 -19.04 56.99
CA ASP A 92 17.29 -20.34 57.63
C ASP A 92 15.85 -20.53 58.14
N LEU A 93 15.02 -21.16 57.32
CA LEU A 93 13.64 -21.47 57.72
C LEU A 93 13.55 -22.52 58.84
N LEU A 94 14.66 -23.14 59.23
CA LEU A 94 14.71 -24.09 60.34
C LEU A 94 15.00 -23.41 61.68
N ASP A 95 15.44 -22.16 61.67
CA ASP A 95 15.54 -21.38 62.90
C ASP A 95 14.18 -20.78 63.25
N GLU A 96 13.92 -20.57 64.55
CA GLU A 96 12.66 -19.95 65.01
C GLU A 96 12.69 -18.42 64.85
N ASN A 97 13.75 -17.84 64.28
CA ASN A 97 14.02 -16.40 64.28
C ASN A 97 14.02 -15.82 62.87
N MET A 98 12.83 -15.51 62.35
CA MET A 98 12.62 -14.90 61.03
C MET A 98 13.11 -13.44 60.88
N ALA A 99 13.85 -12.88 61.84
CA ALA A 99 14.27 -11.46 61.79
C ALA A 99 15.23 -11.13 60.62
N PRO A 100 16.26 -11.96 60.32
CA PRO A 100 17.14 -11.74 59.16
C PRO A 100 16.38 -11.79 57.83
N GLU A 101 15.50 -12.77 57.65
CA GLU A 101 14.68 -12.98 56.46
C GLU A 101 13.75 -11.80 56.21
N ARG A 102 13.11 -11.29 57.27
CA ARG A 102 12.26 -10.10 57.21
C ARG A 102 13.02 -8.88 56.71
N SER A 103 14.20 -8.64 57.26
CA SER A 103 15.05 -7.52 56.86
C SER A 103 15.49 -7.64 55.40
N LEU A 104 15.87 -8.84 54.98
CA LEU A 104 16.25 -9.13 53.59
C LEU A 104 15.09 -8.92 52.61
N LEU A 105 13.89 -9.41 52.94
CA LEU A 105 12.71 -9.23 52.09
C LEU A 105 12.29 -7.76 52.00
N ARG A 106 12.32 -7.03 53.13
CA ARG A 106 12.00 -5.61 53.14
C ARG A 106 12.96 -4.82 52.27
N LEU A 107 14.27 -5.05 52.41
CA LEU A 107 15.28 -4.42 51.55
C LEU A 107 15.10 -4.81 50.07
N SER A 108 14.70 -6.06 49.80
CA SER A 108 14.49 -6.57 48.44
C SER A 108 13.19 -6.05 47.81
N HIS A 109 12.21 -5.62 48.58
CA HIS A 109 10.98 -5.04 48.05
C HIS A 109 11.05 -3.51 47.98
N GLU A 110 11.51 -2.84 49.05
CA GLU A 110 11.58 -1.38 49.11
C GLU A 110 12.64 -0.77 48.20
N ASN A 111 13.79 -1.45 48.01
CA ASN A 111 14.90 -0.93 47.21
C ASN A 111 15.04 -1.60 45.83
N SER A 112 14.26 -2.64 45.54
CA SER A 112 14.35 -3.34 44.26
C SER A 112 13.11 -3.07 43.42
N ALA A 113 13.31 -2.45 42.25
CA ALA A 113 12.26 -2.28 41.24
C ALA A 113 11.82 -3.60 40.56
N VAL A 114 12.22 -4.73 41.13
CA VAL A 114 12.21 -6.05 40.51
C VAL A 114 10.89 -6.77 40.80
N PHE A 115 10.38 -6.74 42.05
CA PHE A 115 9.11 -7.35 42.44
C PHE A 115 8.09 -6.30 42.88
N ASN A 116 7.37 -5.72 41.91
CA ASN A 116 6.45 -4.61 42.13
C ASN A 116 5.10 -4.98 42.78
N VAL A 117 4.80 -6.28 42.93
CA VAL A 117 3.57 -6.75 43.62
C VAL A 117 3.87 -7.21 45.04
N GLY A 118 4.97 -7.93 45.23
CA GLY A 118 5.41 -8.39 46.53
C GLY A 118 6.33 -9.60 46.48
N VAL A 119 6.93 -9.93 47.62
CA VAL A 119 7.77 -11.11 47.83
C VAL A 119 7.33 -11.82 49.10
N ALA A 120 7.35 -13.15 49.11
CA ALA A 120 6.97 -13.98 50.24
C ALA A 120 7.93 -15.15 50.46
N ILE A 121 8.03 -15.60 51.71
CA ILE A 121 8.65 -16.86 52.09
C ILE A 121 7.56 -17.87 52.38
N LEU A 122 7.68 -19.04 51.76
CA LEU A 122 6.80 -20.18 51.93
C LEU A 122 7.54 -21.29 52.69
N ASP A 123 6.87 -21.90 53.65
CA ASP A 123 7.35 -23.12 54.30
C ASP A 123 7.25 -24.34 53.36
N ARG A 124 7.70 -25.51 53.83
CA ARG A 124 7.56 -26.79 53.08
C ARG A 124 6.11 -27.17 52.75
N GLY A 125 5.15 -26.71 53.53
CA GLY A 125 3.72 -26.96 53.40
C GLY A 125 2.98 -25.96 52.51
N ALA A 126 3.68 -25.00 51.89
CA ALA A 126 3.09 -23.92 51.12
C ALA A 126 2.35 -22.86 51.98
N THR A 127 2.64 -22.79 53.28
CA THR A 127 2.16 -21.73 54.17
C THR A 127 3.04 -20.49 54.01
N VAL A 128 2.43 -19.31 53.93
CA VAL A 128 3.16 -18.04 53.92
C VAL A 128 3.71 -17.77 55.33
N MET A 129 5.02 -17.86 55.50
CA MET A 129 5.70 -17.54 56.76
C MET A 129 5.87 -16.03 56.92
N TRP A 130 6.14 -15.33 55.81
CA TRP A 130 6.25 -13.88 55.75
C TRP A 130 6.00 -13.37 54.34
N SER A 131 5.51 -12.13 54.21
CA SER A 131 5.36 -11.43 52.95
C SER A 131 5.62 -9.94 53.09
N GLU A 132 6.11 -9.33 52.02
CA GLU A 132 6.29 -7.89 51.86
C GLU A 132 5.71 -7.45 50.50
N PRO A 133 4.72 -6.53 50.45
CA PRO A 133 4.00 -5.96 51.60
C PRO A 133 3.23 -7.06 52.34
N GLN A 134 2.90 -6.85 53.62
CA GLN A 134 2.14 -7.84 54.42
C GLN A 134 0.75 -8.17 53.84
N THR A 135 0.22 -7.31 52.97
CA THR A 135 -1.03 -7.55 52.25
C THR A 135 -0.88 -8.59 51.14
N PHE A 136 0.35 -8.80 50.64
CA PHE A 136 0.67 -9.81 49.64
C PHE A 136 0.41 -11.21 50.20
N LEU A 137 -0.47 -11.96 49.52
CA LEU A 137 -0.88 -13.33 49.90
C LEU A 137 -1.49 -13.45 51.29
N SER A 138 -2.11 -12.37 51.81
CA SER A 138 -2.83 -12.38 53.09
C SER A 138 -3.94 -13.43 53.18
N GLY A 139 -4.53 -13.81 52.04
CA GLY A 139 -5.51 -14.91 51.93
C GLY A 139 -4.90 -16.31 51.71
N GLY A 140 -3.57 -16.45 51.80
CA GLY A 140 -2.83 -17.66 51.45
C GLY A 140 -2.47 -17.75 49.97
N LEU A 141 -1.94 -18.91 49.55
CA LEU A 141 -1.55 -19.14 48.17
C LEU A 141 -2.77 -19.25 47.24
N PRO A 142 -2.78 -18.55 46.10
CA PRO A 142 -3.85 -18.68 45.12
C PRO A 142 -3.91 -20.10 44.53
N PRO A 143 -5.09 -20.56 44.08
CA PRO A 143 -5.27 -21.89 43.50
C PRO A 143 -4.30 -22.21 42.36
N SER A 144 -3.93 -21.20 41.56
CA SER A 144 -2.96 -21.33 40.46
C SER A 144 -1.57 -21.80 40.91
N LEU A 145 -1.23 -21.66 42.19
CA LEU A 145 0.07 -22.02 42.76
C LEU A 145 0.04 -23.31 43.60
N GLN A 146 -1.10 -23.99 43.74
CA GLN A 146 -1.18 -25.21 44.58
C GLN A 146 -0.23 -26.34 44.14
N GLY A 147 0.05 -26.45 42.83
CA GLY A 147 1.01 -27.43 42.30
C GLY A 147 2.48 -27.00 42.37
N LEU A 148 2.75 -25.72 42.65
CA LEU A 148 4.07 -25.11 42.55
C LEU A 148 5.09 -25.80 43.48
N MET A 149 4.74 -25.95 44.76
CA MET A 149 5.64 -26.53 45.77
C MET A 149 6.02 -27.98 45.46
N GLY A 150 5.08 -28.75 44.90
CA GLY A 150 5.35 -30.11 44.44
C GLY A 150 6.37 -30.15 43.31
N THR A 151 6.28 -29.21 42.36
CA THR A 151 7.24 -29.09 41.25
C THR A 151 8.60 -28.60 41.74
N LEU A 152 8.65 -27.58 42.60
CA LEU A 152 9.90 -27.08 43.19
C LEU A 152 10.63 -28.17 43.97
N ARG A 153 9.90 -28.94 44.80
CA ARG A 153 10.49 -30.04 45.57
C ARG A 153 11.03 -31.17 44.70
N ARG A 154 10.38 -31.48 43.56
CA ARG A 154 10.82 -32.54 42.64
C ARG A 154 12.00 -32.13 41.78
N THR A 155 11.98 -30.91 41.27
CA THR A 155 12.95 -30.44 40.28
C THR A 155 14.15 -29.75 40.92
N GLY A 156 13.97 -29.11 42.08
CA GLY A 156 14.97 -28.23 42.68
C GLY A 156 15.25 -27.00 41.81
N MET A 157 14.42 -26.70 40.81
CA MET A 157 14.62 -25.61 39.86
C MET A 157 13.61 -24.49 40.07
N VAL A 158 14.02 -23.26 39.76
CA VAL A 158 13.15 -22.09 39.77
C VAL A 158 12.00 -22.28 38.78
N GLN A 159 10.82 -21.79 39.13
CA GLN A 159 9.61 -21.87 38.31
C GLN A 159 9.02 -20.48 38.09
N ILE A 160 8.53 -20.22 36.89
CA ILE A 160 7.76 -19.01 36.57
C ILE A 160 6.36 -19.44 36.19
N VAL A 161 5.36 -19.00 36.96
CA VAL A 161 3.97 -19.45 36.83
C VAL A 161 3.05 -18.24 36.73
N PRO A 162 2.11 -18.21 35.78
CA PRO A 162 1.12 -17.15 35.72
C PRO A 162 0.10 -17.29 36.84
N GLY A 163 -0.19 -16.17 37.49
CA GLY A 163 -1.25 -16.02 38.47
C GLY A 163 -2.64 -16.06 37.88
N GLN A 164 -3.64 -16.03 38.75
CA GLN A 164 -5.00 -15.66 38.37
C GLN A 164 -5.15 -14.15 38.51
N GLY A 165 -5.47 -13.47 37.41
CA GLY A 165 -5.98 -12.10 37.44
C GLY A 165 -7.43 -12.10 37.92
N GLY A 166 -7.82 -11.04 38.62
CA GLY A 166 -9.24 -10.76 38.89
C GLY A 166 -9.93 -10.27 37.62
N ALA A 167 -11.26 -10.21 37.63
CA ALA A 167 -12.01 -9.62 36.53
C ALA A 167 -11.55 -8.15 36.32
N GLY A 168 -10.88 -7.88 35.20
CA GLY A 168 -10.37 -6.55 34.89
C GLY A 168 -8.97 -6.21 35.41
N THR A 169 -8.25 -7.14 36.06
CA THR A 169 -6.90 -6.90 36.58
C THR A 169 -5.84 -7.82 35.98
N SER A 170 -4.63 -7.31 35.81
CA SER A 170 -3.46 -8.06 35.32
C SER A 170 -3.25 -9.32 36.14
N ALA A 171 -3.05 -10.45 35.47
CA ALA A 171 -2.56 -11.64 36.14
C ALA A 171 -1.08 -11.41 36.48
N PRO A 172 -0.69 -11.38 37.78
CA PRO A 172 0.71 -11.26 38.12
C PRO A 172 1.45 -12.52 37.65
N LEU A 173 2.70 -12.37 37.21
CA LEU A 173 3.61 -13.50 37.05
C LEU A 173 4.28 -13.76 38.40
N TYR A 174 4.28 -15.03 38.80
CA TYR A 174 4.98 -15.48 39.99
C TYR A 174 6.30 -16.14 39.60
N VAL A 175 7.39 -15.73 40.24
CA VAL A 175 8.70 -16.38 40.15
C VAL A 175 8.95 -17.05 41.49
N ALA A 176 9.25 -18.34 41.49
CA ALA A 176 9.42 -19.11 42.70
C ALA A 176 10.73 -19.87 42.71
N SER A 177 11.59 -19.57 43.69
CA SER A 177 12.89 -20.23 43.87
C SER A 177 12.83 -21.18 45.06
N PRO A 178 13.28 -22.44 44.93
CA PRO A 178 13.38 -23.34 46.07
C PRO A 178 14.46 -22.86 47.05
N ILE A 179 14.21 -23.01 48.35
CA ILE A 179 15.22 -22.85 49.40
C ILE A 179 15.72 -24.26 49.74
N MET A 180 17.02 -24.48 49.52
CA MET A 180 17.67 -25.78 49.70
C MET A 180 18.71 -25.68 50.81
N ARG A 181 18.66 -26.58 51.80
CA ARG A 181 19.72 -26.78 52.79
C ARG A 181 20.39 -28.12 52.48
N GLY A 182 21.59 -28.06 51.92
CA GLY A 182 22.22 -29.23 51.31
C GLY A 182 21.36 -29.77 50.15
N ALA A 183 20.93 -31.04 50.25
CA ALA A 183 20.04 -31.67 49.27
C ALA A 183 18.55 -31.65 49.68
N GLN A 184 18.20 -30.99 50.79
CA GLN A 184 16.85 -31.01 51.33
C GLN A 184 16.10 -29.70 51.02
N PHE A 185 14.88 -29.86 50.52
CA PHE A 185 13.94 -28.77 50.30
C PHE A 185 13.28 -28.33 51.61
N THR A 186 13.51 -27.08 52.03
CA THR A 186 12.98 -26.52 53.28
C THR A 186 11.80 -25.58 53.06
N GLY A 187 11.73 -24.93 51.90
CA GLY A 187 10.67 -23.99 51.55
C GLY A 187 10.92 -23.34 50.20
N ALA A 188 10.27 -22.19 49.95
CA ALA A 188 10.46 -21.44 48.72
C ALA A 188 10.38 -19.93 48.94
N LEU A 189 11.14 -19.19 48.15
CA LEU A 189 10.91 -17.75 47.94
C LEU A 189 9.96 -17.58 46.76
N LEU A 190 9.00 -16.68 46.90
CA LEU A 190 8.01 -16.35 45.88
C LEU A 190 8.01 -14.85 45.65
N GLY A 191 8.41 -14.41 44.46
CA GLY A 191 8.26 -13.03 44.01
C GLY A 191 7.10 -12.90 43.02
N ALA A 192 6.36 -11.81 43.09
CA ALA A 192 5.30 -11.49 42.14
C ALA A 192 5.62 -10.20 41.38
N ILE A 193 5.37 -10.25 40.07
CA ILE A 193 5.48 -9.11 39.17
C ILE A 193 4.17 -8.86 38.43
N ASP A 194 3.78 -7.60 38.33
CA ASP A 194 2.74 -7.15 37.42
C ASP A 194 3.40 -6.54 36.17
N LEU A 195 3.17 -7.19 35.03
CA LEU A 195 3.75 -6.79 33.74
C LEU A 195 3.29 -5.42 33.26
N VAL A 196 2.18 -4.90 33.81
CA VAL A 196 1.58 -3.63 33.38
C VAL A 196 2.24 -2.45 34.07
N SER A 197 2.44 -2.55 35.38
CA SER A 197 3.09 -1.51 36.17
C SER A 197 4.62 -1.58 36.14
N GLY A 198 5.20 -2.74 35.82
CA GLY A 198 6.65 -3.00 35.92
C GLY A 198 7.50 -2.63 34.70
N ALA A 199 6.97 -1.90 33.71
CA ALA A 199 7.66 -1.56 32.44
C ALA A 199 8.20 -2.76 31.62
N GLY A 200 7.93 -4.01 32.02
CA GLY A 200 8.44 -5.22 31.35
C GLY A 200 7.83 -5.46 29.97
N LEU A 201 6.65 -4.90 29.71
CA LEU A 201 5.96 -4.91 28.42
C LEU A 201 5.50 -3.49 28.11
N GLU A 202 6.42 -2.59 27.75
CA GLU A 202 6.05 -1.24 27.33
C GLU A 202 5.01 -1.28 26.20
N SER A 203 3.96 -0.46 26.34
CA SER A 203 3.08 -0.06 25.24
C SER A 203 3.91 0.79 24.29
N GLY A 204 4.61 0.13 23.35
CA GLY A 204 5.59 0.77 22.49
C GLY A 204 5.07 2.05 21.81
N GLN A 205 5.95 3.05 21.67
CA GLN A 205 5.70 4.37 21.08
C GLN A 205 5.41 4.36 19.55
N GLY A 206 4.99 3.23 19.01
CA GLY A 206 4.69 3.01 17.59
C GLY A 206 3.19 2.97 17.29
N PRO A 207 2.79 2.71 16.03
CA PRO A 207 1.38 2.57 15.64
C PRO A 207 0.70 1.44 16.43
N GLN A 208 -0.06 1.81 17.47
CA GLN A 208 -0.96 0.99 18.30
C GLN A 208 -0.66 -0.53 18.27
N ILE A 209 0.55 -0.92 18.64
CA ILE A 209 0.93 -2.34 18.74
C ILE A 209 0.36 -2.85 20.06
N THR A 210 -0.63 -3.72 19.98
CA THR A 210 -1.20 -4.38 21.15
C THR A 210 -0.35 -5.62 21.45
N THR A 211 0.30 -5.64 22.60
CA THR A 211 1.10 -6.79 23.04
C THR A 211 0.21 -7.75 23.81
N ALA A 212 0.35 -9.05 23.57
CA ALA A 212 -0.27 -10.09 24.39
C ALA A 212 0.76 -11.15 24.79
N LEU A 213 0.67 -11.66 26.00
CA LEU A 213 1.48 -12.75 26.51
C LEU A 213 0.54 -13.88 26.90
N GLY A 214 0.87 -15.11 26.51
CA GLY A 214 0.14 -16.28 26.98
C GLY A 214 1.05 -17.48 27.17
N ALA A 215 0.55 -18.45 27.90
CA ALA A 215 1.21 -19.72 28.14
C ALA A 215 0.78 -20.77 27.09
N THR A 216 1.65 -21.75 26.86
CA THR A 216 1.41 -22.90 25.98
C THR A 216 0.15 -23.69 26.35
N ASP A 217 -0.25 -23.68 27.62
CA ASP A 217 -1.48 -24.29 28.12
C ASP A 217 -2.78 -23.61 27.66
N GLY A 218 -2.67 -22.46 26.97
CA GLY A 218 -3.81 -21.72 26.43
C GLY A 218 -4.26 -20.55 27.30
N ARG A 219 -3.64 -20.32 28.47
CA ARG A 219 -3.96 -19.16 29.32
C ARG A 219 -3.35 -17.87 28.76
N VAL A 220 -4.15 -16.82 28.71
CA VAL A 220 -3.69 -15.46 28.40
C VAL A 220 -3.26 -14.79 29.71
N ILE A 221 -2.03 -14.31 29.74
CA ILE A 221 -1.38 -13.67 30.91
C ILE A 221 -1.50 -12.15 30.80
N TYR A 222 -1.31 -11.61 29.59
CA TYR A 222 -1.40 -10.19 29.27
C TYR A 222 -2.01 -10.00 27.88
N PRO A 223 -2.76 -8.92 27.59
CA PRO A 223 -3.25 -7.91 28.53
C PRO A 223 -4.39 -8.46 29.41
N PRO A 224 -4.61 -7.89 30.61
CA PRO A 224 -5.85 -8.13 31.34
C PRO A 224 -7.06 -7.64 30.55
N ALA A 225 -8.01 -8.52 30.29
CA ALA A 225 -9.26 -8.19 29.61
C ALA A 225 -10.02 -7.05 30.35
N PRO A 226 -10.76 -6.16 29.65
CA PRO A 226 -11.70 -6.53 28.58
C PRO A 226 -11.59 -5.71 27.27
N GLY A 227 -10.41 -5.20 26.91
CA GLY A 227 -10.25 -4.35 25.71
C GLY A 227 -10.03 -5.10 24.39
N ALA A 228 -9.43 -6.29 24.42
CA ALA A 228 -9.15 -7.09 23.24
C ALA A 228 -9.56 -8.54 23.52
N ASP A 229 -10.49 -9.08 22.72
CA ASP A 229 -10.86 -10.48 22.76
C ASP A 229 -9.74 -11.32 22.12
N VAL A 230 -8.61 -11.42 22.82
CA VAL A 230 -7.40 -12.14 22.36
C VAL A 230 -7.52 -13.64 22.64
N GLY A 231 -8.49 -14.09 23.45
CA GLY A 231 -8.68 -15.50 23.79
C GLY A 231 -8.87 -16.41 22.55
N PRO A 232 -9.83 -16.11 21.66
CA PRO A 232 -10.03 -16.85 20.41
C PRO A 232 -8.80 -16.82 19.50
N LEU A 233 -8.08 -15.70 19.45
CA LEU A 233 -6.82 -15.59 18.71
C LEU A 233 -5.77 -16.54 19.31
N TRP A 234 -5.59 -16.50 20.63
CA TRP A 234 -4.62 -17.31 21.34
C TRP A 234 -4.82 -18.80 21.07
N LEU A 235 -6.06 -19.27 21.10
CA LEU A 235 -6.41 -20.66 20.81
C LEU A 235 -6.02 -21.09 19.39
N ARG A 236 -6.05 -20.17 18.41
CA ARG A 236 -5.62 -20.46 17.03
C ARG A 236 -4.10 -20.49 16.88
N VAL A 237 -3.39 -19.61 17.59
CA VAL A 237 -1.94 -19.43 17.41
C VAL A 237 -1.07 -20.23 18.37
N ARG A 238 -1.62 -20.75 19.48
CA ARG A 238 -0.86 -21.53 20.50
C ARG A 238 -0.12 -22.75 19.93
N GLY A 239 -0.64 -23.34 18.83
CA GLY A 239 0.00 -24.48 18.16
C GLY A 239 1.30 -24.12 17.43
N ARG A 240 1.63 -22.83 17.33
CA ARG A 240 2.81 -22.30 16.61
C ARG A 240 3.91 -21.82 17.57
N SER A 241 3.80 -22.05 18.88
CA SER A 241 4.68 -21.53 19.95
C SER A 241 6.16 -21.96 19.92
N GLY A 242 6.65 -22.66 18.90
CA GLY A 242 8.04 -23.13 18.82
C GLY A 242 8.99 -22.20 18.05
N ALA A 243 8.50 -21.47 17.04
CA ALA A 243 9.31 -20.63 16.17
C ALA A 243 8.64 -19.27 15.95
N PRO A 244 9.40 -18.21 15.65
CA PRO A 244 8.82 -16.93 15.28
C PRO A 244 7.88 -17.09 14.09
N PHE A 245 6.70 -16.48 14.17
CA PHE A 245 5.72 -16.52 13.09
C PHE A 245 5.05 -15.19 12.88
N VAL A 246 4.48 -15.00 11.69
CA VAL A 246 3.59 -13.89 11.36
C VAL A 246 2.37 -14.44 10.64
N SER A 247 1.18 -14.05 11.07
CA SER A 247 -0.07 -14.38 10.39
C SER A 247 -1.03 -13.21 10.35
N GLU A 248 -1.91 -13.20 9.35
CA GLU A 248 -3.01 -12.26 9.28
C GLU A 248 -4.27 -12.94 9.82
N GLU A 249 -4.89 -12.33 10.81
CA GLU A 249 -5.98 -12.92 11.60
C GLU A 249 -7.10 -11.89 11.75
N GLN A 250 -8.35 -12.36 11.82
CA GLN A 250 -9.46 -11.48 12.18
C GLN A 250 -9.65 -11.41 13.69
N ILE A 251 -9.59 -10.20 14.23
CA ILE A 251 -9.80 -9.89 15.65
C ILE A 251 -10.93 -8.86 15.71
N SER A 252 -12.04 -9.21 16.38
CA SER A 252 -13.21 -8.34 16.52
C SER A 252 -13.73 -7.78 15.18
N GLY A 253 -13.68 -8.60 14.12
CA GLY A 253 -14.13 -8.23 12.77
C GLY A 253 -13.17 -7.35 11.97
N ARG A 254 -11.98 -7.03 12.49
CA ARG A 254 -10.92 -6.30 11.80
C ARG A 254 -9.76 -7.21 11.43
N SER A 255 -9.15 -6.98 10.27
CA SER A 255 -7.93 -7.70 9.89
C SER A 255 -6.76 -7.15 10.71
N ALA A 256 -6.04 -8.03 11.38
CA ALA A 256 -4.86 -7.72 12.17
C ALA A 256 -3.70 -8.61 11.73
N VAL A 257 -2.49 -8.05 11.71
CA VAL A 257 -1.26 -8.81 11.56
C VAL A 257 -0.74 -9.13 12.95
N VAL A 258 -0.54 -10.42 13.20
CA VAL A 258 -0.11 -10.99 14.47
C VAL A 258 1.26 -11.62 14.26
N ALA A 259 2.25 -11.09 14.96
CA ALA A 259 3.57 -11.71 15.06
C ALA A 259 3.69 -12.40 16.42
N GLY A 260 4.30 -13.58 16.46
CA GLY A 260 4.53 -14.33 17.68
C GLY A 260 5.97 -14.76 17.83
N ALA A 261 6.49 -14.74 19.06
CA ALA A 261 7.82 -15.23 19.40
C ALA A 261 7.81 -15.88 20.80
N SER A 262 8.54 -16.97 20.98
CA SER A 262 8.68 -17.64 22.28
C SER A 262 9.58 -16.83 23.23
N VAL A 263 9.23 -16.84 24.51
CA VAL A 263 10.03 -16.21 25.57
C VAL A 263 10.97 -17.27 26.12
N GLN A 264 12.26 -17.14 25.83
CA GLN A 264 13.26 -18.15 26.19
C GLN A 264 13.29 -18.44 27.70
N GLY A 265 13.50 -19.72 28.05
CA GLY A 265 13.51 -20.17 29.44
C GLY A 265 12.13 -20.27 30.09
N THR A 266 11.05 -20.08 29.33
CA THR A 266 9.68 -20.17 29.82
C THR A 266 8.76 -20.86 28.80
N ASP A 267 7.57 -21.23 29.26
CA ASP A 267 6.49 -21.73 28.40
C ASP A 267 5.61 -20.61 27.84
N PHE A 268 6.13 -19.39 27.75
CA PHE A 268 5.38 -18.23 27.30
C PHE A 268 5.65 -17.90 25.83
N THR A 269 4.62 -17.38 25.18
CA THR A 269 4.73 -16.81 23.83
C THR A 269 4.22 -15.38 23.87
N LEU A 270 5.03 -14.47 23.34
CA LEU A 270 4.70 -13.07 23.19
C LEU A 270 4.10 -12.86 21.80
N LEU A 271 2.97 -12.18 21.74
CA LEU A 271 2.31 -11.74 20.52
C LEU A 271 2.37 -10.22 20.41
N SER A 272 2.65 -9.73 19.21
CA SER A 272 2.42 -8.35 18.82
C SER A 272 1.31 -8.31 17.79
N ILE A 273 0.25 -7.57 18.09
CA ILE A 273 -0.97 -7.49 17.31
C ILE A 273 -1.09 -6.06 16.78
N VAL A 274 -1.17 -5.90 15.48
CA VAL A 274 -1.29 -4.59 14.82
C VAL A 274 -2.43 -4.65 13.81
N ASP A 275 -3.27 -3.61 13.76
CA ASP A 275 -4.29 -3.49 12.72
C ASP A 275 -3.63 -3.50 11.33
N ALA A 276 -4.10 -4.37 10.43
CA ALA A 276 -3.52 -4.50 9.09
C ALA A 276 -3.66 -3.19 8.30
N ALA A 277 -4.70 -2.39 8.55
CA ALA A 277 -4.88 -1.09 7.93
C ALA A 277 -3.86 -0.05 8.43
N THR A 278 -3.44 -0.10 9.70
CA THR A 278 -2.42 0.83 10.22
C THR A 278 -1.03 0.41 9.78
N LEU A 279 -0.72 -0.89 9.81
CA LEU A 279 0.57 -1.43 9.38
C LEU A 279 0.78 -1.28 7.87
N LEU A 280 -0.23 -1.62 7.06
CA LEU A 280 -0.12 -1.67 5.60
C LEU A 280 -0.69 -0.43 4.90
N GLY A 281 -1.46 0.42 5.60
CA GLY A 281 -2.09 1.62 5.04
C GLY A 281 -1.12 2.61 4.40
N PRO A 282 0.05 2.92 5.01
CA PRO A 282 1.07 3.77 4.39
C PRO A 282 1.53 3.25 3.02
N ALA A 283 1.70 1.93 2.87
CA ALA A 283 2.05 1.30 1.60
C ALA A 283 0.94 1.50 0.55
N GLN A 284 -0.34 1.43 0.95
CA GLN A 284 -1.47 1.67 0.04
C GLN A 284 -1.52 3.13 -0.44
N ARG A 285 -1.29 4.10 0.45
CA ARG A 285 -1.27 5.53 0.09
C ARG A 285 -0.10 5.87 -0.83
N ARG A 286 1.09 5.32 -0.56
CA ARG A 286 2.27 5.47 -1.44
C ARG A 286 2.04 4.84 -2.80
N LEU A 287 1.42 3.66 -2.86
CA LEU A 287 1.03 3.02 -4.10
C LEU A 287 0.07 3.88 -4.93
N LEU A 288 -0.99 4.40 -4.29
CA LEU A 288 -1.99 5.23 -4.98
C LEU A 288 -1.37 6.51 -5.51
N THR A 289 -0.54 7.19 -4.71
CA THR A 289 0.16 8.40 -5.15
C THR A 289 1.14 8.12 -6.30
N ARG A 290 1.89 7.02 -6.26
CA ARG A 290 2.77 6.58 -7.36
C ARG A 290 1.99 6.18 -8.61
N LEU A 291 0.84 5.52 -8.45
CA LEU A 291 -0.01 5.13 -9.58
C LEU A 291 -0.64 6.34 -10.26
N VAL A 292 -1.20 7.27 -9.49
CA VAL A 292 -1.80 8.49 -10.03
C VAL A 292 -0.74 9.35 -10.72
N SER A 293 0.42 9.55 -10.10
CA SER A 293 1.52 10.32 -10.71
C SER A 293 2.07 9.64 -11.97
N GLY A 294 2.30 8.33 -11.92
CA GLY A 294 2.76 7.55 -13.07
C GLY A 294 1.76 7.54 -14.22
N LEU A 295 0.47 7.38 -13.95
CA LEU A 295 -0.58 7.43 -14.97
C LEU A 295 -0.74 8.83 -15.55
N THR A 296 -0.67 9.86 -14.71
CA THR A 296 -0.68 11.26 -15.16
C THR A 296 0.48 11.51 -16.11
N LEU A 297 1.70 11.13 -15.73
CA LEU A 297 2.90 11.29 -16.55
C LEU A 297 2.81 10.49 -17.86
N ALA A 298 2.32 9.25 -17.81
CA ALA A 298 2.13 8.41 -18.99
C ALA A 298 1.05 8.94 -19.95
N SER A 299 0.06 9.68 -19.43
CA SER A 299 -1.02 10.26 -20.26
C SER A 299 -0.60 11.52 -21.03
N VAL A 300 0.42 12.26 -20.56
CA VAL A 300 0.83 13.55 -21.16
C VAL A 300 1.19 13.44 -22.64
N PRO A 301 2.04 12.48 -23.10
CA PRO A 301 2.36 12.35 -24.52
C PRO A 301 1.14 12.04 -25.38
N LEU A 302 0.21 11.25 -24.87
CA LEU A 302 -1.03 10.90 -25.57
C LEU A 302 -1.93 12.13 -25.73
N VAL A 303 -2.06 12.95 -24.69
CA VAL A 303 -2.78 14.23 -24.75
C VAL A 303 -2.12 15.17 -25.78
N ILE A 304 -0.79 15.29 -25.77
CA ILE A 304 -0.05 16.12 -26.75
C ILE A 304 -0.31 15.62 -28.18
N LEU A 305 -0.23 14.30 -28.41
CA LEU A 305 -0.49 13.68 -29.70
C LEU A 305 -1.91 13.99 -30.19
N VAL A 306 -2.93 13.79 -29.33
CA VAL A 306 -4.33 14.09 -29.66
C VAL A 306 -4.52 15.56 -29.99
N VAL A 307 -3.89 16.47 -29.24
CA VAL A 307 -3.95 17.92 -29.51
C VAL A 307 -3.30 18.25 -30.86
N GLN A 308 -2.13 17.67 -31.17
CA GLN A 308 -1.46 17.89 -32.44
C GLN A 308 -2.26 17.32 -33.62
N LEU A 309 -2.85 16.12 -33.47
CA LEU A 309 -3.70 15.53 -34.48
C LEU A 309 -4.93 16.39 -34.75
N ARG A 310 -5.59 16.89 -33.69
CA ARG A 310 -6.71 17.84 -33.82
C ARG A 310 -6.31 19.13 -34.53
N ARG A 311 -5.12 19.66 -34.25
CA ARG A 311 -4.59 20.85 -34.94
C ARG A 311 -4.34 20.55 -36.41
N SER A 312 -3.67 19.44 -36.73
CA SER A 312 -3.38 19.03 -38.10
C SER A 312 -4.66 18.81 -38.92
N LEU A 313 -5.67 18.11 -38.37
CA LEU A 313 -6.96 17.89 -39.04
C LEU A 313 -7.71 19.20 -39.30
N ARG A 314 -7.63 20.18 -38.38
CA ARG A 314 -8.22 21.51 -38.60
C ARG A 314 -7.51 22.26 -39.72
N THR A 315 -6.19 22.20 -39.78
CA THR A 315 -5.42 22.84 -40.85
C THR A 315 -5.71 22.19 -42.20
N PHE A 316 -5.80 20.86 -42.24
CA PHE A 316 -6.12 20.12 -43.47
C PHE A 316 -7.52 20.48 -44.00
N ARG A 317 -8.53 20.52 -43.13
CA ARG A 317 -9.89 20.95 -43.53
C ARG A 317 -9.91 22.35 -44.12
N ARG A 318 -9.16 23.28 -43.53
CA ARG A 318 -9.03 24.64 -44.07
C ARG A 318 -8.37 24.66 -45.45
N SER A 319 -7.28 23.91 -45.63
CA SER A 319 -6.62 23.82 -46.94
C SER A 319 -7.49 23.16 -48.01
N GLU A 320 -8.32 22.18 -47.63
CA GLU A 320 -9.29 21.55 -48.53
C GLU A 320 -10.39 22.53 -48.93
N GLU A 321 -10.95 23.27 -47.98
CA GLU A 321 -11.91 24.36 -48.23
C GLU A 321 -11.33 25.44 -49.17
N ASP A 322 -10.08 25.85 -48.93
CA ASP A 322 -9.38 26.84 -49.77
C ASP A 322 -9.08 26.29 -51.17
N ALA A 323 -8.68 25.02 -51.29
CA ALA A 323 -8.43 24.37 -52.58
C ALA A 323 -9.71 24.27 -53.42
N VAL A 324 -10.82 23.79 -52.82
CA VAL A 324 -12.13 23.72 -53.49
C VAL A 324 -12.59 25.12 -53.91
N ARG A 325 -12.36 26.13 -53.07
CA ARG A 325 -12.69 27.53 -53.41
C ARG A 325 -11.86 28.04 -54.58
N ASN A 326 -10.55 27.77 -54.60
CA ASN A 326 -9.66 28.17 -55.69
C ASN A 326 -10.01 27.46 -56.99
N GLU A 327 -10.38 26.19 -56.94
CA GLU A 327 -10.82 25.44 -58.13
C GLU A 327 -12.14 25.98 -58.69
N ARG A 328 -13.11 26.34 -57.82
CA ARG A 328 -14.33 27.05 -58.24
C ARG A 328 -14.05 28.42 -58.85
N LEU A 329 -13.11 29.19 -58.30
CA LEU A 329 -12.72 30.47 -58.88
C LEU A 329 -12.02 30.29 -60.23
N ARG A 330 -11.21 29.23 -60.38
CA ARG A 330 -10.57 28.89 -61.65
C ARG A 330 -11.59 28.49 -62.71
N SER A 331 -12.55 27.62 -62.38
CA SER A 331 -13.59 27.22 -63.33
C SER A 331 -14.51 28.38 -63.72
N LEU A 332 -14.82 29.29 -62.78
CA LEU A 332 -15.51 30.55 -63.08
C LEU A 332 -14.66 31.45 -63.99
N GLY A 333 -13.35 31.53 -63.75
CA GLY A 333 -12.43 32.27 -64.61
C GLY A 333 -12.35 31.70 -66.03
N GLU A 334 -12.26 30.38 -66.17
CA GLU A 334 -12.29 29.69 -67.47
C GLU A 334 -13.64 29.89 -68.18
N ALA A 335 -14.76 29.77 -67.48
CA ALA A 335 -16.09 30.04 -68.04
C ALA A 335 -16.23 31.52 -68.47
N ALA A 336 -15.72 32.46 -67.66
CA ALA A 336 -15.73 33.87 -68.01
C ALA A 336 -14.86 34.17 -69.24
N ASP A 337 -13.71 33.50 -69.40
CA ASP A 337 -12.87 33.62 -70.60
C ASP A 337 -13.56 33.08 -71.85
N VAL A 338 -14.26 31.94 -71.75
CA VAL A 338 -15.08 31.40 -72.84
C VAL A 338 -16.20 32.37 -73.21
N ILE A 339 -16.95 32.90 -72.24
CA ILE A 339 -18.00 33.90 -72.48
C ILE A 339 -17.41 35.15 -73.13
N ALA A 340 -16.27 35.65 -72.66
CA ALA A 340 -15.60 36.80 -73.25
C ALA A 340 -15.18 36.53 -74.70
N HIS A 341 -14.73 35.30 -75.01
CA HIS A 341 -14.38 34.88 -76.35
C HIS A 341 -15.60 34.81 -77.28
N GLU A 342 -16.73 34.28 -76.80
CA GLU A 342 -17.99 34.21 -77.55
C GLU A 342 -18.61 35.59 -77.78
N VAL A 343 -18.62 36.47 -76.77
CA VAL A 343 -19.10 37.85 -76.89
C VAL A 343 -18.24 38.63 -77.89
N LYS A 344 -16.91 38.50 -77.82
CA LYS A 344 -15.99 39.14 -78.78
C LYS A 344 -16.24 38.67 -80.21
N ASN A 345 -16.43 37.36 -80.41
CA ASN A 345 -16.74 36.80 -81.72
C ASN A 345 -18.10 37.30 -82.24
N SER A 346 -19.10 37.36 -81.38
CA SER A 346 -20.43 37.88 -81.70
C SER A 346 -20.41 39.37 -82.07
N LEU A 347 -19.64 40.18 -81.33
CA LEU A 347 -19.42 41.60 -81.65
C LEU A 347 -18.67 41.80 -82.98
N ASN A 348 -17.66 40.99 -83.26
CA ASN A 348 -16.97 41.03 -84.55
C ASN A 348 -17.92 40.67 -85.70
N ASN A 349 -18.76 39.64 -85.53
CA ASN A 349 -19.77 39.27 -86.53
C ASN A 349 -20.81 40.38 -86.74
N LEU A 350 -21.28 41.03 -85.67
CA LEU A 350 -22.17 42.19 -85.76
C LEU A 350 -21.52 43.36 -86.49
N ARG A 351 -20.25 43.67 -86.21
CA ARG A 351 -19.50 44.72 -86.90
C ARG A 351 -19.36 44.41 -88.40
N VAL A 352 -19.08 43.17 -88.77
CA VAL A 352 -19.03 42.74 -90.18
C VAL A 352 -20.40 42.87 -90.85
N GLY A 353 -21.48 42.44 -90.18
CA GLY A 353 -22.84 42.62 -90.68
C GLY A 353 -23.21 44.09 -90.88
N LEU A 354 -22.82 44.96 -89.95
CA LEU A 354 -23.04 46.41 -90.05
C LEU A 354 -22.22 47.03 -91.18
N ASP A 355 -20.96 46.62 -91.36
CA ASP A 355 -20.12 47.07 -92.48
C ASP A 355 -20.69 46.64 -93.84
N VAL A 356 -21.31 45.45 -93.94
CA VAL A 356 -22.01 45.01 -95.17
C VAL A 356 -23.24 45.87 -95.46
N VAL A 357 -23.97 46.31 -94.43
CA VAL A 357 -25.11 47.22 -94.57
C VAL A 357 -24.64 48.64 -94.92
N LEU A 358 -23.54 49.11 -94.33
CA LEU A 358 -23.01 50.47 -94.52
C LEU A 358 -22.18 50.63 -95.81
N ARG A 359 -21.49 49.58 -96.28
CA ARG A 359 -20.79 49.53 -97.58
C ARG A 359 -21.66 49.00 -98.71
N GLY A 360 -22.97 48.88 -98.49
CA GLY A 360 -23.97 48.69 -99.53
C GLY A 360 -23.86 49.81 -100.56
N ASP A 361 -23.13 49.49 -101.62
CA ASP A 361 -22.80 50.33 -102.74
C ASP A 361 -24.07 50.85 -103.44
N ARG A 362 -24.04 52.12 -103.84
CA ARG A 362 -25.16 52.86 -104.44
C ARG A 362 -25.42 52.39 -105.88
N ALA A 363 -25.90 51.16 -106.09
CA ALA A 363 -26.54 50.73 -107.34
C ALA A 363 -27.05 49.27 -107.31
N ARG A 364 -28.11 48.95 -106.53
CA ARG A 364 -29.13 47.91 -106.84
C ARG A 364 -30.14 47.70 -105.68
N PRO A 365 -31.35 47.16 -105.96
CA PRO A 365 -32.47 47.07 -105.01
C PRO A 365 -32.23 46.00 -103.91
N PRO A 366 -33.02 46.00 -102.81
CA PRO A 366 -32.57 45.60 -101.47
C PRO A 366 -32.46 44.08 -101.30
N ARG A 367 -31.31 43.61 -100.80
CA ARG A 367 -31.10 42.22 -100.34
C ARG A 367 -31.61 42.06 -98.90
N SER A 368 -32.71 41.33 -98.77
CA SER A 368 -33.33 40.87 -97.51
C SER A 368 -32.45 39.91 -96.68
N GLU A 369 -31.32 39.44 -97.23
CA GLU A 369 -30.46 38.43 -96.59
C GLU A 369 -29.61 38.99 -95.44
N GLY A 370 -29.12 40.22 -95.53
CA GLY A 370 -28.28 40.83 -94.48
C GLY A 370 -29.07 41.10 -93.20
N VAL A 371 -30.30 41.61 -93.34
CA VAL A 371 -31.21 41.85 -92.22
C VAL A 371 -31.69 40.52 -91.61
N ALA A 372 -31.95 39.50 -92.43
CA ALA A 372 -32.32 38.17 -91.95
C ALA A 372 -31.17 37.45 -91.21
N ALA A 373 -29.92 37.69 -91.59
CA ALA A 373 -28.74 37.17 -90.89
C ALA A 373 -28.55 37.88 -89.53
N MET A 374 -28.67 39.21 -89.48
CA MET A 374 -28.64 39.96 -88.21
C MET A 374 -29.78 39.56 -87.28
N ARG A 375 -31.00 39.36 -87.80
CA ARG A 375 -32.16 38.95 -87.01
C ARG A 375 -32.02 37.54 -86.45
N ARG A 376 -31.47 36.60 -87.23
CA ARG A 376 -31.15 35.24 -86.76
C ARG A 376 -30.08 35.24 -85.67
N GLU A 377 -29.07 36.09 -85.79
CA GLU A 377 -28.00 36.15 -84.77
C GLU A 377 -28.48 36.86 -83.49
N ILE A 378 -29.40 37.83 -83.60
CA ILE A 378 -30.08 38.43 -82.44
C ILE A 378 -30.98 37.40 -81.76
N GLU A 379 -31.79 36.65 -82.51
CA GLU A 379 -32.62 35.56 -81.95
C GLU A 379 -31.76 34.51 -81.23
N ARG A 380 -30.60 34.12 -81.80
CA ARG A 380 -29.66 33.17 -81.18
C ARG A 380 -28.96 33.70 -79.91
N LEU A 381 -28.94 35.02 -79.69
CA LEU A 381 -28.36 35.64 -78.49
C LEU A 381 -29.41 35.99 -77.43
N SER A 382 -30.69 35.98 -77.78
CA SER A 382 -31.82 36.26 -76.88
C SER A 382 -32.51 35.01 -76.32
N ASP A 383 -32.23 33.83 -76.91
CA ASP A 383 -32.43 32.51 -76.29
C ASP A 383 -31.14 32.07 -75.58
#